data_AF-A0A3A8KMG7-F1
#
_entry.id   AF-A0A3A8KMG7-F1
#
_cell.length_a   1.000
_cell.length_b   1.000
_cell.length_c   1.000
_cell.angle_alpha   90.00
_cell.angle_beta   90.00
_cell.angle_gamma   90.00
#
_symmetry.space_group_name_H-M   'P 1'
#
loop_
_entity.id
_entity.type
_entity.pdbx_description
1 polymer ?
#
loop_
_entity_poly.entity_id
_entity_poly.type
_entity_poly.pdbx_seq_one_letter_code
_entity_poly.pdbx_strand_id
1 'polypeptide(L)'
;MHASPRLLLALLFIGSGVIACGDDASPTPNQSPTVSDTVAAPASLVAGTTGTFTITASDPDGDPLNYTWTQLTPGTPGTWVGGTTGASAEWYSPVVATQSEFTFSVSVTDGVNPPVVRTVTLPVSVPRYGADVQSVWSSVQCTGCHGKAGNLSLAADTSHASLINVTAKACGTLHRVAPGDPDNSALVRKLEGTACGDRMPTGKPEYFDQHPGLNVLIRSWILAGAAND
;
A
#
# COMPACT_ATOMS: atom_id res chain seq x y z
N MET A 1 50.25 13.05 99.23
CA MET A 1 50.53 14.40 98.67
C MET A 1 51.50 14.23 97.51
N HIS A 2 51.04 14.41 96.28
CA HIS A 2 51.76 15.00 95.13
C HIS A 2 50.81 14.94 93.92
N ALA A 3 50.65 16.09 93.28
CA ALA A 3 49.63 16.39 92.28
C ALA A 3 50.04 15.95 90.86
N SER A 4 49.05 15.75 89.99
CA SER A 4 49.22 15.77 88.53
C SER A 4 47.91 16.16 87.82
N PRO A 5 47.99 16.72 86.60
CA PRO A 5 47.22 17.90 86.22
C PRO A 5 46.03 17.62 85.28
N ARG A 6 45.16 18.63 85.19
CA ARG A 6 43.98 18.71 84.32
C ARG A 6 44.36 18.70 82.83
N LEU A 7 43.68 17.87 82.04
CA LEU A 7 43.67 17.92 80.59
C LEU A 7 42.29 18.43 80.14
N LEU A 8 42.25 19.62 79.55
CA LEU A 8 41.07 20.18 78.88
C LEU A 8 41.08 19.69 77.42
N LEU A 9 40.05 18.93 77.01
CA LEU A 9 39.86 18.53 75.62
C LEU A 9 38.76 19.40 75.00
N ALA A 10 39.13 20.18 73.98
CA ALA A 10 38.20 21.01 73.22
C ALA A 10 37.32 20.12 72.32
N LEU A 11 36.00 20.16 72.49
CA LEU A 11 35.05 19.63 71.52
C LEU A 11 34.97 20.57 70.32
N LEU A 12 35.57 20.16 69.21
CA LEU A 12 35.30 20.73 67.89
C LEU A 12 34.09 19.98 67.31
N PHE A 13 32.90 20.60 67.35
CA PHE A 13 31.74 20.10 66.61
C PHE A 13 31.97 20.34 65.11
N ILE A 14 32.33 19.28 64.40
CA ILE A 14 32.31 19.26 62.94
C ILE A 14 30.83 19.25 62.55
N GLY A 15 30.40 20.32 61.89
CA GLY A 15 29.03 20.49 61.40
C GLY A 15 28.61 19.31 60.54
N SER A 16 27.50 18.70 60.92
CA SER A 16 26.81 17.71 60.11
C SER A 16 26.28 18.38 58.85
N GLY A 17 27.04 18.29 57.76
CA GLY A 17 26.52 18.49 56.42
C GLY A 17 25.48 17.42 56.15
N VAL A 18 24.21 17.79 56.21
CA VAL A 18 23.13 16.99 55.64
C VAL A 18 23.32 16.99 54.13
N ILE A 19 23.91 15.90 53.61
CA ILE A 19 23.74 15.52 52.22
C ILE A 19 22.24 15.25 52.07
N ALA A 20 21.53 16.17 51.43
CA ALA A 20 20.17 15.93 50.97
C ALA A 20 20.21 14.69 50.08
N CYS A 21 19.52 13.63 50.50
CA CYS A 21 19.21 12.51 49.61
C CYS A 21 18.39 13.08 48.46
N GLY A 22 18.78 12.75 47.23
CA GLY A 22 18.03 13.14 46.05
C GLY A 22 16.61 12.62 46.16
N ASP A 23 15.64 13.46 45.80
CA ASP A 23 14.26 13.05 45.67
C ASP A 23 14.19 11.90 44.65
N ASP A 24 13.95 10.68 45.13
CA ASP A 24 13.53 9.55 44.32
C ASP A 24 12.12 9.86 43.77
N ALA A 25 12.04 10.78 42.80
CA ALA A 25 10.86 10.94 41.99
C ALA A 25 10.68 9.63 41.22
N SER A 26 9.68 8.83 41.60
CA SER A 26 9.29 7.66 40.82
C SER A 26 9.05 8.10 39.37
N PRO A 27 9.57 7.36 38.37
CA PRO A 27 9.36 7.72 36.98
C PRO A 27 7.85 7.79 36.71
N THR A 28 7.42 8.83 35.99
CA THR A 28 6.02 8.96 35.57
C THR A 28 5.63 7.74 34.73
N PRO A 29 4.43 7.16 34.93
CA PRO A 29 3.99 6.03 34.11
C PRO A 29 3.91 6.41 32.63
N ASN A 30 4.31 5.49 31.75
CA ASN A 30 4.20 5.68 30.30
C ASN A 30 2.75 5.89 29.86
N GLN A 31 2.55 6.79 28.91
CA GLN A 31 1.28 7.14 28.31
C GLN A 31 1.18 6.57 26.91
N SER A 32 -0.02 6.12 26.54
CA SER A 32 -0.24 5.56 25.20
C SER A 32 -0.12 6.63 24.10
N PRO A 33 0.20 6.23 22.86
CA PRO A 33 0.24 7.15 21.73
C PRO A 33 -1.11 7.83 21.49
N THR A 34 -1.09 9.11 21.15
CA THR A 34 -2.26 9.84 20.65
C THR A 34 -2.33 9.68 19.13
N VAL A 35 -3.39 9.05 18.62
CA VAL A 35 -3.59 8.78 17.19
C VAL A 35 -4.86 9.47 16.71
N SER A 36 -4.82 10.10 15.53
CA SER A 36 -5.99 10.71 14.92
C SER A 36 -7.16 9.73 14.77
N ASP A 37 -8.39 10.21 14.92
CA ASP A 37 -9.59 9.35 14.85
C ASP A 37 -9.86 8.80 13.46
N THR A 38 -9.44 9.53 12.42
CA THR A 38 -9.65 9.15 11.03
C THR A 38 -8.34 8.80 10.36
N VAL A 39 -8.35 7.70 9.60
CA VAL A 39 -7.31 7.41 8.60
C VAL A 39 -7.62 8.22 7.35
N ALA A 40 -6.63 8.95 6.82
CA ALA A 40 -6.75 9.56 5.50
C ALA A 40 -6.49 8.51 4.42
N ALA A 41 -7.44 8.32 3.51
CA ALA A 41 -7.38 7.36 2.41
C ALA A 41 -8.15 7.91 1.19
N PRO A 42 -7.96 7.35 -0.01
CA PRO A 42 -8.79 7.70 -1.16
C PRO A 42 -10.27 7.40 -0.89
N ALA A 43 -11.17 8.21 -1.45
CA ALA A 43 -12.61 7.94 -1.34
C ALA A 43 -13.03 6.64 -2.06
N SER A 44 -12.33 6.29 -3.13
CA SER A 44 -12.47 5.05 -3.89
C SER A 44 -11.22 4.80 -4.73
N LEU A 45 -10.98 3.56 -5.13
CA LEU A 45 -9.98 3.21 -6.15
C LEU A 45 -10.62 2.50 -7.35
N VAL A 46 -9.91 2.53 -8.47
CA VAL A 46 -10.13 1.62 -9.60
C VAL A 46 -9.19 0.43 -9.43
N ALA A 47 -9.64 -0.77 -9.76
CA ALA A 47 -8.83 -1.97 -9.56
C ALA A 47 -7.43 -1.84 -10.20
N GLY A 48 -6.39 -2.19 -9.43
CA GLY A 48 -4.99 -2.08 -9.86
C GLY A 48 -4.37 -0.68 -9.78
N THR A 49 -5.13 0.37 -9.48
CA THR A 49 -4.56 1.69 -9.16
C THR A 49 -4.04 1.72 -7.72
N THR A 50 -2.92 2.43 -7.49
CA THR A 50 -2.33 2.58 -6.16
C THR A 50 -2.97 3.75 -5.42
N GLY A 51 -3.42 3.51 -4.20
CA GLY A 51 -3.86 4.54 -3.25
C GLY A 51 -2.90 4.69 -2.08
N THR A 52 -2.82 5.91 -1.54
CA THR A 52 -2.00 6.23 -0.37
C THR A 52 -2.88 6.40 0.86
N PHE A 53 -2.50 5.74 1.95
CA PHE A 53 -3.12 5.81 3.26
C PHE A 53 -2.18 6.51 4.22
N THR A 54 -2.70 7.42 5.05
CA THR A 54 -1.90 8.15 6.05
C THR A 54 -2.62 8.25 7.38
N ILE A 55 -1.86 8.19 8.47
CA ILE A 55 -2.36 8.43 9.82
C ILE A 55 -1.42 9.41 10.55
N THR A 56 -1.95 10.27 11.41
CA THR A 56 -1.15 11.14 12.27
C THR A 56 -1.15 10.61 13.70
N ALA A 57 0.03 10.52 14.31
CA ALA A 57 0.17 10.11 15.69
C ALA A 57 1.34 10.84 16.37
N SER A 58 1.27 10.97 17.69
CA SER A 58 2.33 11.51 18.55
C SER A 58 2.35 10.79 19.88
N ASP A 59 3.51 10.73 20.52
CA ASP A 59 3.67 10.16 21.84
C ASP A 59 3.88 11.27 22.90
N PRO A 60 3.12 11.31 24.02
CA PRO A 60 3.27 12.33 25.05
C PRO A 60 4.63 12.30 25.78
N ASP A 61 5.24 11.12 25.90
CA ASP A 61 6.51 10.90 26.60
C ASP A 61 7.71 10.98 25.65
N GLY A 62 7.44 11.08 24.34
CA GLY A 62 8.44 11.23 23.29
C GLY A 62 8.98 9.91 22.77
N ASP A 63 8.32 8.80 23.07
CA ASP A 63 8.72 7.48 22.61
C ASP A 63 8.60 7.32 21.08
N PRO A 64 9.49 6.54 20.46
CA PRO A 64 9.41 6.26 19.03
C PRO A 64 8.20 5.40 18.70
N LEU A 65 7.41 5.83 17.72
CA LEU A 65 6.21 5.12 17.28
C LEU A 65 6.48 4.12 16.17
N ASN A 66 5.94 2.92 16.33
CA ASN A 66 5.90 1.86 15.32
C ASN A 66 4.48 1.71 14.75
N TYR A 67 4.40 1.44 13.45
CA TYR A 67 3.16 1.35 12.70
C TYR A 67 3.06 0.01 11.99
N THR A 68 1.87 -0.57 11.91
CA THR A 68 1.61 -1.77 11.11
C THR A 68 0.27 -1.65 10.39
N TRP A 69 0.32 -1.66 9.06
CA TRP A 69 -0.84 -1.66 8.19
C TRP A 69 -1.22 -3.09 7.79
N THR A 70 -2.51 -3.41 7.86
CA THR A 70 -3.03 -4.75 7.56
C THR A 70 -4.34 -4.63 6.78
N GLN A 71 -4.52 -5.47 5.76
CA GLN A 71 -5.82 -5.69 5.15
C GLN A 71 -6.60 -6.72 5.97
N LEU A 72 -7.83 -6.39 6.37
CA LEU A 72 -8.70 -7.25 7.16
C LEU A 72 -9.65 -8.06 6.28
N THR A 73 -10.37 -7.37 5.38
CA THR A 73 -11.37 -7.99 4.49
C THR A 73 -11.33 -7.35 3.10
N PRO A 74 -11.74 -8.08 2.05
CA PRO A 74 -11.94 -9.53 2.01
C PRO A 74 -10.62 -10.28 2.24
N GLY A 75 -10.69 -11.61 2.40
CA GLY A 75 -9.51 -12.46 2.60
C GLY A 75 -8.60 -12.56 1.36
N THR A 76 -9.08 -12.15 0.19
CA THR A 76 -8.25 -12.03 -1.02
C THR A 76 -7.33 -10.82 -0.88
N PRO A 77 -6.01 -11.01 -0.74
CA PRO A 77 -5.09 -9.92 -0.45
C PRO A 77 -4.89 -9.03 -1.68
N GLY A 78 -4.89 -7.71 -1.49
CA GLY A 78 -4.23 -6.80 -2.43
C GLY A 78 -2.73 -6.76 -2.19
N THR A 79 -2.08 -5.72 -2.69
CA THR A 79 -0.62 -5.60 -2.62
C THR A 79 -0.21 -4.26 -2.04
N TRP A 80 0.63 -4.31 -1.00
CA TRP A 80 1.30 -3.14 -0.43
C TRP A 80 2.54 -2.80 -1.24
N VAL A 81 2.75 -1.51 -1.51
CA VAL A 81 3.91 -0.98 -2.24
C VAL A 81 4.92 -0.44 -1.23
N GLY A 82 6.17 -0.90 -1.33
CA GLY A 82 7.26 -0.49 -0.44
C GLY A 82 7.22 -1.08 0.97
N GLY A 83 6.04 -1.36 1.53
CA GLY A 83 5.87 -2.02 2.83
C GLY A 83 4.58 -1.64 3.54
N THR A 84 4.47 -2.08 4.81
CA THR A 84 3.32 -1.85 5.69
C THR A 84 3.68 -1.12 6.97
N THR A 85 4.82 -0.45 7.00
CA THR A 85 5.34 0.28 8.16
C THR A 85 5.43 1.77 7.89
N GLY A 86 5.39 2.56 8.96
CA GLY A 86 5.37 4.02 8.91
C GLY A 86 3.97 4.63 8.92
N ALA A 87 3.94 5.96 9.06
CA ALA A 87 2.71 6.76 9.11
C ALA A 87 1.97 6.83 7.77
N SER A 88 2.60 6.37 6.69
CA SER A 88 2.04 6.29 5.34
C SER A 88 2.25 4.89 4.76
N ALA A 89 1.27 4.38 4.04
CA ALA A 89 1.37 3.14 3.29
C ALA A 89 0.65 3.24 1.95
N GLU A 90 1.11 2.49 0.96
CA GLU A 90 0.54 2.47 -0.38
C GLU A 90 0.04 1.08 -0.73
N TRP A 91 -1.12 1.00 -1.38
CA TRP A 91 -1.75 -0.27 -1.69
C TRP A 91 -2.52 -0.21 -3.01
N TYR A 92 -2.55 -1.32 -3.75
CA TYR A 92 -3.46 -1.53 -4.87
C TYR A 92 -4.20 -2.87 -4.73
N SER A 93 -5.38 -2.94 -5.34
CA SER A 93 -6.28 -4.08 -5.20
C SER A 93 -5.79 -5.35 -5.90
N PRO A 94 -6.31 -6.53 -5.53
CA PRO A 94 -6.24 -7.69 -6.41
C PRO A 94 -7.15 -7.51 -7.64
N VAL A 95 -7.17 -8.52 -8.50
CA VAL A 95 -8.13 -8.61 -9.61
C VAL A 95 -9.54 -8.76 -9.07
N VAL A 96 -10.47 -7.92 -9.53
CA VAL A 96 -11.88 -7.95 -9.11
C VAL A 96 -12.81 -8.01 -10.32
N ALA A 97 -13.90 -8.78 -10.21
CA ALA A 97 -14.91 -8.91 -11.26
C ALA A 97 -16.11 -7.98 -11.07
N THR A 98 -16.30 -7.46 -9.84
CA THR A 98 -17.40 -6.58 -9.44
C THR A 98 -16.89 -5.57 -8.42
N GLN A 99 -17.62 -4.47 -8.23
CA GLN A 99 -17.30 -3.49 -7.20
C GLN A 99 -17.23 -4.19 -5.83
N SER A 100 -16.11 -4.00 -5.13
CA SER A 100 -15.78 -4.68 -3.88
C SER A 100 -15.32 -3.68 -2.83
N GLU A 101 -15.57 -3.96 -1.57
CA GLU A 101 -15.11 -3.12 -0.45
C GLU A 101 -13.95 -3.81 0.29
N PHE A 102 -12.90 -3.05 0.59
CA PHE A 102 -11.74 -3.51 1.35
C PHE A 102 -11.66 -2.79 2.68
N THR A 103 -11.46 -3.52 3.77
CA THR A 103 -11.24 -2.94 5.10
C THR A 103 -9.79 -3.11 5.51
N PHE A 104 -9.20 -2.05 6.05
CA PHE A 104 -7.83 -2.01 6.52
C PHE A 104 -7.78 -1.61 7.99
N SER A 105 -6.69 -1.96 8.67
CA SER A 105 -6.33 -1.43 9.97
C SER A 105 -4.91 -0.87 9.97
N VAL A 106 -4.69 0.19 10.74
CA VAL A 106 -3.37 0.62 11.19
C VAL A 106 -3.27 0.51 12.70
N SER A 107 -2.23 -0.18 13.18
CA SER A 107 -1.88 -0.30 14.59
C SER A 107 -0.67 0.60 14.88
N VAL A 108 -0.77 1.49 15.87
CA VAL A 108 0.31 2.39 16.31
C VAL A 108 0.68 2.07 17.75
N THR A 109 1.96 1.88 18.05
CA THR A 109 2.47 1.53 19.39
C THR A 109 3.80 2.21 19.70
N ASP A 110 3.99 2.54 20.97
CA ASP A 110 5.23 2.98 21.62
C ASP A 110 6.12 1.79 22.06
N GLY A 111 5.61 0.55 21.99
CA GLY A 111 6.26 -0.66 22.47
C GLY A 111 6.10 -0.94 23.97
N VAL A 112 5.38 -0.09 24.70
CA VAL A 112 5.18 -0.19 26.16
C VAL A 112 3.70 -0.38 26.49
N ASN A 113 2.83 0.47 25.96
CA ASN A 113 1.39 0.39 26.17
C ASN A 113 0.70 -0.40 25.03
N PRO A 114 -0.55 -0.87 25.25
CA PRO A 114 -1.32 -1.49 24.18
C PRO A 114 -1.44 -0.59 22.95
N PRO A 115 -1.36 -1.14 21.73
CA PRO A 115 -1.44 -0.36 20.50
C PRO A 115 -2.80 0.32 20.35
N VAL A 116 -2.80 1.52 19.78
CA VAL A 116 -4.00 2.20 19.31
C VAL A 116 -4.26 1.78 17.86
N VAL A 117 -5.44 1.23 17.61
CA VAL A 117 -5.84 0.74 16.28
C VAL A 117 -6.89 1.65 15.66
N ARG A 118 -6.77 1.89 14.35
CA ARG A 118 -7.78 2.55 13.52
C ARG A 118 -8.11 1.69 12.32
N THR A 119 -9.34 1.78 11.84
CA THR A 119 -9.81 1.08 10.65
C THR A 119 -10.31 2.04 9.60
N VAL A 120 -10.27 1.61 8.33
CA VAL A 120 -10.81 2.36 7.20
C VAL A 120 -11.33 1.39 6.14
N THR A 121 -12.44 1.76 5.51
CA THR A 121 -13.04 1.04 4.39
C THR A 121 -12.76 1.78 3.09
N LEU A 122 -12.45 1.03 2.03
CA LEU A 122 -12.15 1.56 0.71
C LEU A 122 -12.96 0.80 -0.35
N PRO A 123 -13.90 1.46 -1.04
CA PRO A 123 -14.54 0.87 -2.21
C PRO A 123 -13.58 0.83 -3.40
N VAL A 124 -13.53 -0.32 -4.06
CA VAL A 124 -12.76 -0.57 -5.28
C VAL A 124 -13.73 -0.91 -6.41
N SER A 125 -13.69 -0.10 -7.46
CA SER A 125 -14.52 -0.26 -8.66
C SER A 125 -13.81 -1.10 -9.73
N VAL A 126 -14.62 -1.73 -10.58
CA VAL A 126 -14.14 -2.37 -11.81
C VAL A 126 -13.69 -1.29 -12.80
N PRO A 127 -12.56 -1.46 -13.50
CA PRO A 127 -12.11 -0.50 -14.49
C PRO A 127 -13.08 -0.38 -15.67
N ARG A 128 -13.31 0.86 -16.09
CA ARG A 128 -14.11 1.22 -17.26
C ARG A 128 -13.24 1.31 -18.49
N TYR A 129 -13.79 1.03 -19.66
CA TYR A 129 -12.99 0.95 -20.87
C TYR A 129 -12.43 2.31 -21.28
N GLY A 130 -13.30 3.30 -21.51
CA GLY A 130 -12.93 4.62 -21.98
C GLY A 130 -12.12 5.42 -20.96
N ALA A 131 -12.49 5.32 -19.68
CA ALA A 131 -11.82 6.07 -18.62
C ALA A 131 -10.48 5.46 -18.19
N ASP A 132 -10.42 4.14 -18.05
CA ASP A 132 -9.28 3.48 -17.37
C ASP A 132 -8.44 2.67 -18.36
N VAL A 133 -9.05 1.76 -19.12
CA VAL A 133 -8.31 0.85 -20.03
C VAL A 133 -7.71 1.59 -21.22
N GLN A 134 -8.45 2.52 -21.83
CA GLN A 134 -7.99 3.29 -22.98
C GLN A 134 -6.76 4.14 -22.63
N SER A 135 -6.65 4.61 -21.38
CA SER A 135 -5.52 5.39 -20.90
C SER A 135 -4.22 4.58 -20.90
N VAL A 136 -4.30 3.26 -20.66
CA VAL A 136 -3.15 2.34 -20.68
C VAL A 136 -2.51 2.31 -22.06
N TRP A 137 -3.30 2.32 -23.14
CA TRP A 137 -2.77 2.28 -24.50
C TRP A 137 -1.92 3.52 -24.83
N SER A 138 -2.30 4.68 -24.30
CA SER A 138 -1.52 5.91 -24.47
C SER A 138 -0.32 5.99 -23.52
N SER A 139 -0.48 5.61 -22.25
CA SER A 139 0.59 5.75 -21.24
C SER A 139 1.76 4.80 -21.52
N VAL A 140 1.47 3.61 -22.05
CA VAL A 140 2.48 2.60 -22.44
C VAL A 140 2.91 2.76 -23.91
N GLN A 141 2.41 3.79 -24.61
CA GLN A 141 2.71 4.08 -26.02
C GLN A 141 2.36 2.93 -26.99
N CYS A 142 1.41 2.07 -26.62
CA CYS A 142 0.94 0.98 -27.48
C CYS A 142 0.38 1.51 -28.81
N THR A 143 -0.23 2.70 -28.81
CA THR A 143 -0.77 3.36 -30.00
C THR A 143 0.30 3.79 -31.01
N GLY A 144 1.58 3.90 -30.61
CA GLY A 144 2.68 4.17 -31.55
C GLY A 144 2.89 3.03 -32.56
N CYS A 145 2.72 1.79 -32.11
CA CYS A 145 2.82 0.59 -32.97
C CYS A 145 1.44 0.06 -33.41
N HIS A 146 0.40 0.25 -32.60
CA HIS A 146 -0.97 -0.24 -32.83
C HIS A 146 -1.95 0.91 -33.08
N GLY A 147 -1.53 1.94 -33.83
CA GLY A 147 -2.33 3.14 -34.10
C GLY A 147 -3.38 2.95 -35.20
N LYS A 148 -2.98 2.47 -36.39
CA LYS A 148 -3.86 2.19 -37.55
C LYS A 148 -3.26 1.17 -38.54
N ALA A 149 -2.48 0.19 -38.08
CA ALA A 149 -1.81 -0.80 -38.95
C ALA A 149 -2.20 -2.25 -38.61
N GLY A 150 -2.17 -3.14 -39.60
CA GLY A 150 -2.17 -4.60 -39.36
C GLY A 150 -3.44 -5.19 -38.73
N ASN A 151 -4.63 -4.66 -39.03
CA ASN A 151 -5.93 -5.14 -38.51
C ASN A 151 -6.11 -5.06 -36.97
N LEU A 152 -5.33 -4.21 -36.29
CA LEU A 152 -5.53 -3.85 -34.87
C LEU A 152 -5.27 -2.35 -34.70
N SER A 153 -6.27 -1.62 -34.20
CA SER A 153 -6.09 -0.27 -33.71
C SER A 153 -6.40 -0.22 -32.21
N LEU A 154 -5.59 0.51 -31.45
CA LEU A 154 -5.82 0.84 -30.04
C LEU A 154 -6.17 2.33 -29.87
N ALA A 155 -6.56 3.03 -30.94
CA ALA A 155 -7.09 4.39 -30.88
C ALA A 155 -8.49 4.42 -30.25
N ALA A 156 -8.80 5.47 -29.50
CA ALA A 156 -9.96 5.60 -28.60
C ALA A 156 -11.32 5.18 -29.20
N ASP A 157 -11.54 5.41 -30.49
CA ASP A 157 -12.85 5.13 -31.12
C ASP A 157 -12.98 3.70 -31.66
N THR A 158 -11.87 2.96 -31.79
CA THR A 158 -11.83 1.67 -32.50
C THR A 158 -11.20 0.55 -31.68
N SER A 159 -10.58 0.89 -30.56
CA SER A 159 -9.78 0.01 -29.72
C SER A 159 -10.60 -1.12 -29.12
N HIS A 160 -11.77 -0.81 -28.56
CA HIS A 160 -12.63 -1.82 -27.93
C HIS A 160 -13.05 -2.91 -28.92
N ALA A 161 -13.68 -2.49 -30.03
CA ALA A 161 -14.11 -3.39 -31.10
C ALA A 161 -12.96 -4.14 -31.76
N SER A 162 -11.75 -3.58 -31.77
CA SER A 162 -10.56 -4.26 -32.27
C SER A 162 -10.04 -5.35 -31.32
N LEU A 163 -10.46 -5.37 -30.06
CA LEU A 163 -9.99 -6.29 -29.03
C LEU A 163 -11.01 -7.40 -28.73
N ILE A 164 -12.27 -7.05 -28.55
CA ILE A 164 -13.25 -7.99 -27.98
C ILE A 164 -13.64 -9.07 -28.99
N ASN A 165 -13.49 -10.34 -28.60
CA ASN A 165 -13.87 -11.51 -29.42
C ASN A 165 -13.21 -11.57 -30.80
N VAL A 166 -12.20 -10.74 -31.06
CA VAL A 166 -11.43 -10.79 -32.32
C VAL A 166 -10.33 -11.84 -32.19
N THR A 167 -10.23 -12.77 -33.13
CA THR A 167 -9.17 -13.80 -33.12
C THR A 167 -7.78 -13.16 -33.17
N ALA A 168 -6.93 -13.51 -32.20
CA ALA A 168 -5.53 -13.17 -32.18
C ALA A 168 -4.76 -14.22 -33.00
N LYS A 169 -4.60 -14.00 -34.30
CA LYS A 169 -3.93 -14.97 -35.21
C LYS A 169 -2.55 -15.43 -34.73
N ALA A 170 -1.79 -14.53 -34.09
CA ALA A 170 -0.48 -14.86 -33.51
C ALA A 170 -0.56 -15.81 -32.31
N CYS A 171 -1.75 -16.00 -31.74
CA CYS A 171 -2.04 -16.82 -30.55
C CYS A 171 -2.92 -18.03 -30.88
N GLY A 172 -2.95 -18.47 -32.14
CA GLY A 172 -3.82 -19.56 -32.57
C GLY A 172 -5.30 -19.18 -32.51
N THR A 173 -6.08 -19.91 -31.71
CA THR A 173 -7.54 -19.75 -31.60
C THR A 173 -7.99 -18.77 -30.52
N LEU A 174 -7.06 -18.21 -29.73
CA LEU A 174 -7.42 -17.27 -28.67
C LEU A 174 -8.02 -15.97 -29.23
N HIS A 175 -8.96 -15.40 -28.50
CA HIS A 175 -9.40 -14.03 -28.73
C HIS A 175 -8.37 -13.04 -28.16
N ARG A 176 -8.21 -11.89 -28.81
CA ARG A 176 -7.39 -10.76 -28.31
C ARG A 176 -7.81 -10.42 -26.88
N VAL A 177 -9.12 -10.26 -26.67
CA VAL A 177 -9.77 -10.28 -25.36
C VAL A 177 -10.96 -11.23 -25.42
N ALA A 178 -10.98 -12.19 -24.50
CA ALA A 178 -12.11 -13.07 -24.21
C ALA A 178 -12.83 -12.55 -22.95
N PRO A 179 -14.01 -11.92 -23.07
CA PRO A 179 -14.79 -11.44 -21.93
C PRO A 179 -14.98 -12.51 -20.86
N GLY A 180 -14.72 -12.16 -19.60
CA GLY A 180 -14.83 -13.06 -18.45
C GLY A 180 -13.65 -14.02 -18.25
N ASP A 181 -12.70 -14.07 -19.19
CA ASP A 181 -11.60 -15.02 -19.17
C ASP A 181 -10.24 -14.33 -19.45
N PRO A 182 -9.64 -13.68 -18.43
CA PRO A 182 -8.35 -13.04 -18.57
C PRO A 182 -7.24 -14.03 -18.91
N ASP A 183 -7.26 -15.25 -18.38
CA ASP A 183 -6.19 -16.24 -18.59
C ASP A 183 -6.19 -16.82 -20.01
N ASN A 184 -7.33 -16.87 -20.69
CA ASN A 184 -7.41 -17.22 -22.12
C ASN A 184 -7.49 -15.99 -23.06
N SER A 185 -7.28 -14.79 -22.54
CA SER A 185 -7.14 -13.58 -23.35
C SER A 185 -5.70 -13.43 -23.87
N ALA A 186 -5.54 -13.38 -25.19
CA ALA A 186 -4.24 -13.19 -25.81
C ALA A 186 -3.53 -11.91 -25.36
N LEU A 187 -4.28 -10.82 -25.12
CA LEU A 187 -3.74 -9.57 -24.58
C LEU A 187 -2.96 -9.83 -23.29
N VAL A 188 -3.60 -10.42 -22.27
CA VAL A 188 -3.01 -10.71 -20.97
C VAL A 188 -1.77 -11.58 -21.11
N ARG A 189 -1.86 -12.66 -21.90
CA ARG A 189 -0.72 -13.54 -22.16
C ARG A 189 0.49 -12.82 -22.77
N LYS A 190 0.26 -11.81 -23.60
CA LYS A 190 1.33 -10.99 -24.19
C LYS A 190 1.87 -9.94 -23.23
N LEU A 191 1.07 -9.40 -22.30
CA LEU A 191 1.57 -8.47 -21.27
C LEU A 191 2.43 -9.22 -20.23
N GLU A 192 2.03 -10.44 -19.87
CA GLU A 192 2.64 -11.24 -18.82
C GLU A 192 3.77 -12.16 -19.31
N GLY A 193 3.88 -12.44 -20.62
CA GLY A 193 4.91 -13.37 -21.12
C GLY A 193 4.99 -13.54 -22.63
N THR A 194 5.69 -14.60 -23.06
CA THR A 194 5.94 -14.95 -24.48
C THR A 194 5.11 -16.13 -24.99
N ALA A 195 4.16 -16.62 -24.18
CA ALA A 195 3.30 -17.76 -24.53
C ALA A 195 2.42 -17.51 -25.78
N CYS A 196 2.30 -16.25 -26.21
CA CYS A 196 1.78 -15.89 -27.51
C CYS A 196 2.70 -14.88 -28.24
N GLY A 197 3.72 -15.39 -28.92
CA GLY A 197 4.68 -14.54 -29.65
C GLY A 197 5.45 -13.60 -28.71
N ASP A 198 5.95 -12.49 -29.26
CA ASP A 198 6.74 -11.55 -28.46
C ASP A 198 5.92 -10.86 -27.37
N ARG A 199 6.52 -10.79 -26.17
CA ARG A 199 5.99 -10.09 -25.01
C ARG A 199 5.84 -8.60 -25.31
N MET A 200 4.71 -8.03 -24.91
CA MET A 200 4.38 -6.62 -25.07
C MET A 200 4.62 -5.84 -23.77
N PRO A 201 5.05 -4.57 -23.85
CA PRO A 201 5.32 -3.82 -25.09
C PRO A 201 6.69 -4.16 -25.71
N THR A 202 6.76 -4.16 -27.05
CA THR A 202 8.02 -4.38 -27.78
C THR A 202 9.10 -3.38 -27.33
N GLY A 203 10.31 -3.88 -27.06
CA GLY A 203 11.43 -3.06 -26.57
C GLY A 203 11.42 -2.75 -25.07
N LYS A 204 10.31 -3.03 -24.36
CA LYS A 204 10.22 -2.98 -22.89
C LYS A 204 9.39 -4.15 -22.34
N PRO A 205 9.81 -5.40 -22.56
CA PRO A 205 9.03 -6.59 -22.20
C PRO A 205 8.67 -6.66 -20.70
N GLU A 206 9.52 -6.11 -19.82
CA GLU A 206 9.31 -6.15 -18.37
C GLU A 206 8.41 -5.02 -17.83
N TYR A 207 7.88 -4.14 -18.71
CA TYR A 207 7.16 -2.94 -18.27
C TYR A 207 6.00 -3.27 -17.31
N PHE A 208 5.23 -4.30 -17.62
CA PHE A 208 4.10 -4.71 -16.78
C PHE A 208 4.51 -5.48 -15.51
N ASP A 209 5.72 -6.05 -15.45
CA ASP A 209 6.28 -6.58 -14.20
C ASP A 209 6.68 -5.46 -13.24
N GLN A 210 7.14 -4.34 -13.80
CA GLN A 210 7.47 -3.13 -13.04
C GLN A 210 6.23 -2.33 -12.66
N HIS A 211 5.11 -2.55 -13.35
CA HIS A 211 3.82 -1.88 -13.12
C HIS A 211 2.68 -2.90 -12.96
N PRO A 212 2.76 -3.80 -11.96
CA PRO A 212 1.82 -4.92 -11.82
C PRO A 212 0.36 -4.48 -11.63
N GLY A 213 0.13 -3.28 -11.08
CA GLY A 213 -1.19 -2.67 -10.98
C GLY A 213 -1.89 -2.49 -12.34
N LEU A 214 -1.14 -2.22 -13.41
CA LEU A 214 -1.72 -2.12 -14.76
C LEU A 214 -2.19 -3.48 -15.29
N ASN A 215 -1.49 -4.57 -14.96
CA ASN A 215 -1.97 -5.92 -15.26
C ASN A 215 -3.26 -6.22 -14.49
N VAL A 216 -3.33 -5.88 -13.20
CA VAL A 216 -4.54 -6.03 -12.40
C VAL A 216 -5.71 -5.26 -13.01
N LEU A 217 -5.48 -4.02 -13.45
CA LEU A 217 -6.48 -3.19 -14.10
C LEU A 217 -7.05 -3.88 -15.34
N ILE A 218 -6.19 -4.28 -16.29
CA ILE A 218 -6.61 -4.95 -17.52
C ILE A 218 -7.34 -6.26 -17.21
N ARG A 219 -6.80 -7.09 -16.31
CA ARG A 219 -7.41 -8.37 -15.92
C ARG A 219 -8.77 -8.18 -15.27
N SER A 220 -8.94 -7.17 -14.42
CA SER A 220 -10.21 -6.87 -13.74
C SER A 220 -11.30 -6.47 -14.74
N TRP A 221 -10.96 -5.61 -15.70
CA TRP A 221 -11.88 -5.24 -16.78
C TRP A 221 -12.29 -6.46 -17.62
N ILE A 222 -11.33 -7.32 -18.00
CA ILE A 222 -11.64 -8.53 -18.76
C ILE A 222 -12.52 -9.47 -17.95
N LEU A 223 -12.15 -9.73 -16.69
CA LEU A 223 -12.89 -10.63 -15.80
C LEU A 223 -14.33 -10.15 -15.55
N ALA A 224 -14.54 -8.84 -15.52
CA ALA A 224 -15.87 -8.23 -15.40
C ALA A 224 -16.69 -8.23 -16.71
N GLY A 225 -16.21 -8.89 -17.77
CA GLY A 225 -16.92 -9.02 -19.04
C GLY A 225 -16.50 -8.04 -20.12
N ALA A 226 -15.41 -7.29 -19.91
CA ALA A 226 -14.80 -6.44 -20.92
C ALA A 226 -15.76 -5.43 -21.59
N ALA A 227 -16.68 -4.86 -20.80
CA ALA A 227 -17.70 -3.93 -21.28
C ALA A 227 -17.09 -2.67 -21.90
N ASN A 228 -17.82 -2.07 -22.85
CA ASN A 228 -17.56 -0.71 -23.34
C ASN A 228 -18.51 0.25 -22.63
N ASP A 229 -18.01 1.31 -22.02
CA ASP A 229 -18.80 2.36 -21.38
C ASP A 229 -19.00 3.60 -22.28
#